data_AF-A0A4Q7DN25-F1
#
_entry.id   AF-A0A4Q7DN25-F1
#
_cell.length_a   1.000
_cell.length_b   1.000
_cell.length_c   1.000
_cell.angle_alpha   90.00
_cell.angle_beta   90.00
_cell.angle_gamma   90.00
#
_symmetry.space_group_name_H-M   'P 1'
#
loop_
_entity.id
_entity.type
_entity.pdbx_description
1 polymer ?
#
loop_
_entity_poly.entity_id
_entity_poly.type
_entity_poly.pdbx_seq_one_letter_code
_entity_poly.pdbx_strand_id
1 'polypeptide(L)'
;MTLELRELNGGDLEQLLTIFAKLDIIDELTAIFEHPENLSLEGADVEKTGISVFAKLAKKAITNIKPIKKELDELLASLSGLTVEEINKVRLLDYLNGVKAIFADGRITDFFGSMRS
;
A
#
# COMPACT_ATOMS: atom_id res chain seq x y z
N MET A 1 5.81 7.88 -16.87
CA MET A 1 4.68 8.72 -16.48
C MET A 1 4.31 8.24 -15.09
N THR A 2 4.33 9.09 -14.08
CA THR A 2 3.98 8.64 -12.72
C THR A 2 2.48 8.40 -12.67
N LEU A 3 2.05 7.31 -12.01
CA LEU A 3 0.63 7.10 -11.73
C LEU A 3 0.22 8.07 -10.63
N GLU A 4 -0.67 9.01 -10.94
CA GLU A 4 -1.28 9.91 -9.96
C GLU A 4 -2.39 9.13 -9.26
N LEU A 5 -2.25 8.88 -7.96
CA LEU A 5 -3.17 8.06 -7.17
C LEU A 5 -4.00 8.95 -6.23
N ARG A 6 -5.34 8.94 -6.33
CA ARG A 6 -6.23 9.58 -5.35
C ARG A 6 -5.99 9.02 -3.94
N GLU A 7 -6.40 9.76 -2.92
CA GLU A 7 -6.34 9.27 -1.54
C GLU A 7 -7.16 7.98 -1.34
N LEU A 8 -6.67 7.16 -0.40
CA LEU A 8 -7.38 5.97 0.06
C LEU A 8 -8.63 6.39 0.86
N ASN A 9 -9.72 5.66 0.69
CA ASN A 9 -10.96 5.87 1.44
C ASN A 9 -11.63 4.54 1.79
N GLY A 10 -12.71 4.59 2.58
CA GLY A 10 -13.35 3.37 3.11
C GLY A 10 -13.77 2.34 2.06
N GLY A 11 -14.01 2.76 0.81
CA GLY A 11 -14.29 1.85 -0.31
C GLY A 11 -13.11 0.97 -0.71
N ASP A 12 -11.88 1.34 -0.35
CA ASP A 12 -10.65 0.60 -0.66
C ASP A 12 -10.31 -0.47 0.40
N LEU A 13 -11.03 -0.49 1.54
CA LEU A 13 -10.73 -1.36 2.68
C LEU A 13 -10.71 -2.84 2.30
N GLU A 14 -11.75 -3.30 1.61
CA GLU A 14 -11.89 -4.71 1.24
C GLU A 14 -10.76 -5.18 0.32
N GLN A 15 -10.39 -4.35 -0.66
CA GLN A 15 -9.30 -4.65 -1.60
C GLN A 15 -7.95 -4.69 -0.88
N LEU A 16 -7.69 -3.71 0.00
CA LEU A 16 -6.46 -3.69 0.80
C LEU A 16 -6.36 -4.92 1.70
N LEU A 17 -7.40 -5.25 2.47
CA LEU A 17 -7.41 -6.43 3.33
C LEU A 17 -7.24 -7.74 2.54
N THR A 18 -7.83 -7.83 1.35
CA THR A 18 -7.65 -8.99 0.46
C THR A 18 -6.20 -9.13 0.00
N ILE A 19 -5.55 -8.04 -0.42
CA ILE A 19 -4.13 -8.03 -0.78
C ILE A 19 -3.29 -8.46 0.43
N PHE A 20 -3.60 -7.93 1.60
CA PHE A 20 -2.85 -8.21 2.83
C PHE A 20 -2.98 -9.67 3.28
N ALA A 21 -4.18 -10.24 3.21
CA ALA A 21 -4.43 -11.64 3.51
C ALA A 21 -3.68 -12.57 2.55
N LYS A 22 -3.70 -12.27 1.25
CA LYS A 22 -2.98 -13.06 0.24
C LYS A 22 -1.47 -12.95 0.32
N LEU A 23 -0.95 -11.84 0.83
CA LEU A 23 0.46 -11.63 1.11
C LEU A 23 0.90 -12.17 2.46
N ASP A 24 -0.02 -12.68 3.28
CA ASP A 24 0.26 -13.14 4.63
C ASP A 24 0.97 -12.04 5.45
N ILE A 25 0.42 -10.82 5.44
CA ILE A 25 0.96 -9.63 6.15
C ILE A 25 0.02 -9.04 7.20
N ILE A 26 -1.03 -9.76 7.57
CA ILE A 26 -2.03 -9.28 8.54
C ILE A 26 -1.39 -9.08 9.92
N ASP A 27 -0.45 -9.95 10.30
CA ASP A 27 0.27 -9.83 11.57
C ASP A 27 1.19 -8.60 11.59
N GLU A 28 1.93 -8.35 10.50
CA GLU A 28 2.77 -7.16 10.35
C GLU A 28 1.94 -5.87 10.42
N LEU A 29 0.74 -5.86 9.83
CA LEU A 29 -0.17 -4.72 9.93
C LEU A 29 -0.72 -4.54 11.34
N THR A 30 -1.10 -5.63 11.99
CA THR A 30 -1.62 -5.61 13.36
C THR A 30 -0.55 -5.06 14.31
N ALA A 31 0.71 -5.48 14.16
CA ALA A 31 1.83 -4.97 14.93
C ALA A 31 2.04 -3.45 14.75
N ILE A 32 1.80 -2.92 13.54
CA ILE A 32 1.83 -1.46 13.28
C ILE A 32 0.71 -0.74 14.04
N PHE A 33 -0.48 -1.35 14.11
CA PHE A 33 -1.65 -0.74 14.75
C PHE A 33 -1.66 -0.82 16.27
N GLU A 34 -1.13 -1.91 16.83
CA GLU A 34 -1.04 -2.15 18.28
C GLU A 34 0.13 -1.38 18.91
N HIS A 35 1.19 -1.14 18.14
CA HIS A 35 2.36 -0.39 18.58
C HIS A 35 2.59 0.85 17.71
N PRO A 36 1.70 1.87 17.78
CA PRO A 36 1.85 3.10 17.00
C PRO A 36 3.12 3.89 17.37
N GLU A 37 3.78 3.59 18.50
CA GLU A 37 5.12 4.08 18.82
C GLU A 37 6.20 3.63 17.82
N ASN A 38 5.98 2.51 17.11
CA ASN A 38 6.84 2.09 15.99
C ASN A 38 6.60 2.93 14.72
N LEU A 39 5.54 3.75 14.70
CA LEU A 39 5.22 4.74 13.66
C LEU A 39 5.67 6.17 14.05
N SER A 40 6.27 6.40 15.23
CA SER A 40 6.50 7.76 15.73
C SER A 40 7.33 8.64 14.79
N LEU A 41 6.66 9.59 14.13
CA LEU A 41 7.17 10.59 13.20
C LEU A 41 8.02 11.72 13.84
N GLU A 42 8.51 11.56 15.06
CA GLU A 42 9.35 12.56 15.73
C GLU A 42 10.59 11.91 16.36
N GLY A 43 11.74 12.05 15.68
CA GLY A 43 13.05 11.68 16.23
C GLY A 43 13.95 10.99 15.21
N ALA A 44 15.20 11.45 15.13
CA ALA A 44 16.17 11.28 14.05
C ALA A 44 16.70 9.85 13.74
N ASP A 45 15.96 8.78 14.04
CA ASP A 45 16.26 7.41 13.56
C ASP A 45 15.00 6.61 13.14
N VAL A 46 13.79 7.21 13.19
CA VAL A 46 12.52 6.54 12.83
C VAL A 46 12.22 6.59 11.32
N GLU A 47 12.82 7.53 10.60
CA GLU A 47 12.76 7.57 9.13
C GLU A 47 13.29 6.27 8.51
N LYS A 48 14.18 5.54 9.20
CA LYS A 48 14.62 4.21 8.73
C LYS A 48 13.65 3.10 9.11
N THR A 49 12.86 3.22 10.18
CA THR A 49 12.07 2.13 10.75
C THR A 49 10.66 2.06 10.17
N GLY A 50 9.92 3.18 10.12
CA GLY A 50 8.59 3.27 9.49
C GLY A 50 8.66 3.07 7.96
N ILE A 51 9.63 3.74 7.31
CA ILE A 51 9.97 3.47 5.90
C ILE A 51 10.37 2.01 5.74
N SER A 52 11.05 1.36 6.71
CA SER A 52 11.37 -0.06 6.55
C SER A 52 10.14 -0.96 6.52
N VAL A 53 9.12 -0.72 7.35
CA VAL A 53 7.95 -1.62 7.42
C VAL A 53 7.12 -1.48 6.16
N PHE A 54 6.76 -0.26 5.79
CA PHE A 54 6.00 -0.01 4.57
C PHE A 54 6.77 -0.35 3.29
N ALA A 55 8.09 -0.13 3.25
CA ALA A 55 8.93 -0.63 2.15
C ALA A 55 9.04 -2.16 2.14
N LYS A 56 9.03 -2.84 3.30
CA LYS A 56 8.96 -4.30 3.38
C LYS A 56 7.62 -4.79 2.82
N LEU A 57 6.49 -4.14 3.14
CA LEU A 57 5.18 -4.47 2.58
C LEU A 57 5.17 -4.28 1.05
N ALA A 58 5.63 -3.12 0.56
CA ALA A 58 5.76 -2.85 -0.87
C ALA A 58 6.66 -3.89 -1.57
N LYS A 59 7.81 -4.24 -0.96
CA LYS A 59 8.70 -5.28 -1.47
C LYS A 59 8.02 -6.65 -1.48
N LYS A 60 7.29 -7.02 -0.43
CA LYS A 60 6.55 -8.30 -0.34
C LYS A 60 5.48 -8.37 -1.42
N ALA A 61 4.76 -7.27 -1.66
CA ALA A 61 3.80 -7.14 -2.77
C ALA A 61 4.45 -7.29 -4.15
N ILE A 62 5.58 -6.63 -4.39
CA ILE A 62 6.30 -6.72 -5.68
C ILE A 62 6.88 -8.12 -5.91
N THR A 63 7.51 -8.70 -4.89
CA THR A 63 8.16 -10.03 -4.99
C THR A 63 7.16 -11.18 -5.06
N ASN A 64 5.97 -11.00 -4.46
CA ASN A 64 4.86 -11.97 -4.50
C ASN A 64 3.68 -11.43 -5.30
N ILE A 65 3.96 -10.74 -6.41
CA ILE A 65 2.91 -10.07 -7.20
C ILE A 65 1.90 -11.04 -7.80
N LYS A 66 2.31 -12.27 -8.18
CA LYS A 66 1.46 -13.23 -8.88
C LYS A 66 0.11 -13.51 -8.17
N PRO A 67 0.07 -13.90 -6.88
CA PRO A 67 -1.19 -14.17 -6.18
C PRO A 67 -2.10 -12.96 -6.02
N ILE A 68 -1.56 -11.74 -6.07
CA ILE A 68 -2.29 -10.48 -5.81
C ILE A 68 -2.42 -9.58 -7.03
N LYS A 69 -1.95 -10.02 -8.20
CA LYS A 69 -1.84 -9.15 -9.39
C LYS A 69 -3.20 -8.57 -9.75
N LYS A 70 -4.25 -9.41 -9.72
CA LYS A 70 -5.61 -9.00 -10.04
C LYS A 70 -6.06 -7.87 -9.12
N GLU A 71 -5.93 -8.06 -7.81
CA GLU A 71 -6.36 -7.08 -6.82
C GLU A 71 -5.52 -5.80 -6.87
N LEU A 72 -4.21 -5.92 -7.15
CA LEU A 72 -3.35 -4.75 -7.38
C LEU A 72 -3.74 -3.98 -8.64
N ASP A 73 -4.04 -4.66 -9.74
CA ASP A 73 -4.47 -4.01 -10.98
C ASP A 73 -5.80 -3.25 -10.76
N GLU A 74 -6.75 -3.89 -10.07
CA GLU A 74 -8.05 -3.31 -9.72
C GLU A 74 -7.91 -2.10 -8.79
N LEU A 75 -7.07 -2.21 -7.77
CA LEU A 75 -6.80 -1.12 -6.83
C LEU A 75 -6.08 0.04 -7.53
N LEU A 76 -5.04 -0.23 -8.33
CA LEU A 76 -4.35 0.81 -9.10
C LEU A 76 -5.30 1.50 -10.08
N ALA A 77 -6.13 0.75 -10.79
CA ALA A 77 -7.16 1.29 -11.68
C ALA A 77 -8.11 2.24 -10.93
N SER A 78 -8.65 1.77 -9.80
CA SER A 78 -9.53 2.55 -8.91
C SER A 78 -8.88 3.83 -8.38
N LEU A 79 -7.58 3.76 -8.04
CA LEU A 79 -6.84 4.87 -7.48
C LEU A 79 -6.36 5.88 -8.53
N SER A 80 -6.07 5.44 -9.76
CA SER A 80 -5.58 6.32 -10.83
C SER A 80 -6.67 6.80 -11.79
N GLY A 81 -7.92 6.35 -11.61
CA GLY A 81 -9.01 6.62 -12.55
C GLY A 81 -8.82 5.96 -13.92
N LEU A 82 -7.99 4.91 -14.00
CA LEU A 82 -7.74 4.13 -15.21
C LEU A 82 -8.55 2.84 -15.18
N THR A 83 -8.67 2.19 -16.34
CA THR A 83 -9.18 0.82 -16.43
C THR A 83 -8.07 -0.20 -16.15
N VAL A 84 -8.44 -1.42 -15.75
CA VAL A 84 -7.50 -2.55 -15.59
C VAL A 84 -6.73 -2.83 -16.89
N GLU A 85 -7.36 -2.64 -18.05
CA GLU A 85 -6.69 -2.80 -19.35
C GLU A 85 -5.59 -1.73 -19.57
N GLU A 86 -5.84 -0.50 -19.14
CA GLU A 86 -4.85 0.58 -19.20
C GLU A 86 -3.71 0.33 -18.22
N ILE A 87 -4.01 -0.12 -17.00
CA ILE A 87 -2.99 -0.52 -16.01
C ILE A 87 -2.05 -1.60 -16.58
N ASN A 88 -2.59 -2.59 -17.28
CA ASN A 88 -1.79 -3.65 -17.88
C ASN A 88 -0.90 -3.19 -19.06
N LYS A 89 -1.12 -1.98 -19.58
CA LYS A 89 -0.32 -1.34 -20.63
C LYS A 89 0.70 -0.33 -20.07
N VAL A 90 0.65 -0.04 -18.77
CA VAL A 90 1.60 0.86 -18.09
C VAL A 90 3.00 0.26 -18.13
N ARG A 91 4.02 1.12 -18.26
CA ARG A 91 5.43 0.68 -18.23
C ARG A 91 5.73 0.04 -16.88
N LEU A 92 6.51 -1.03 -16.87
CA LEU A 92 6.84 -1.79 -15.65
C LEU A 92 7.32 -0.89 -14.49
N LEU A 93 8.20 0.07 -14.76
CA LEU A 93 8.70 0.98 -13.71
C LEU A 93 7.60 1.87 -13.13
N ASP A 94 6.70 2.37 -13.98
CA ASP A 94 5.58 3.21 -13.55
C ASP A 94 4.58 2.38 -12.72
N TYR A 95 4.32 1.12 -13.12
CA TYR A 95 3.51 0.17 -12.36
C TYR A 95 4.12 -0.12 -10.97
N LEU A 96 5.42 -0.46 -10.91
CA LEU A 96 6.10 -0.76 -9.65
C LEU A 96 6.13 0.45 -8.72
N ASN A 97 6.25 1.66 -9.28
CA ASN A 97 6.15 2.90 -8.50
C ASN A 97 4.73 3.12 -7.99
N GLY A 98 3.70 2.82 -8.77
CA GLY A 98 2.30 2.82 -8.30
C GLY A 98 2.09 1.85 -7.13
N VAL A 99 2.61 0.62 -7.23
CA VAL A 99 2.57 -0.34 -6.11
C VAL A 99 3.25 0.23 -4.88
N LYS A 100 4.47 0.77 -4.99
CA LYS A 100 5.15 1.41 -3.85
C LYS A 100 4.34 2.57 -3.26
N ALA A 101 3.67 3.36 -4.09
CA ALA A 101 2.86 4.48 -3.66
C ALA A 101 1.62 4.04 -2.87
N ILE A 102 0.99 2.90 -3.19
CA ILE A 102 -0.11 2.34 -2.37
C ILE A 102 0.36 2.12 -0.93
N PHE A 103 1.56 1.57 -0.76
CA PHE A 103 2.15 1.27 0.55
C PHE A 103 2.99 2.43 1.10
N ALA A 104 2.81 3.67 0.63
CA ALA A 104 3.53 4.79 1.24
C ALA A 104 3.03 5.00 2.68
N ASP A 105 3.96 5.25 3.60
CA ASP A 105 3.72 5.36 5.04
C ASP A 105 2.52 6.25 5.38
N GLY A 106 2.52 7.50 4.90
CA GLY A 106 1.41 8.43 5.13
C GLY A 106 0.06 7.92 4.61
N ARG A 107 0.01 7.22 3.46
CA ARG A 107 -1.26 6.80 2.88
C ARG A 107 -1.93 5.67 3.67
N ILE A 108 -1.17 4.67 4.12
CA ILE A 108 -1.74 3.58 4.92
C ILE A 108 -2.06 4.06 6.34
N THR A 109 -1.17 4.82 6.96
CA THR A 109 -1.39 5.33 8.32
C THR A 109 -2.55 6.30 8.39
N ASP A 110 -2.67 7.24 7.44
CA ASP A 110 -3.80 8.18 7.37
C ASP A 110 -5.12 7.44 7.09
N PHE A 111 -5.10 6.48 6.16
CA PHE A 111 -6.28 5.70 5.81
C PHE A 111 -6.86 4.96 7.02
N PHE A 112 -6.05 4.15 7.71
CA PHE A 112 -6.53 3.40 8.87
C PHE A 112 -6.73 4.29 10.11
N GLY A 113 -5.96 5.37 10.25
CA GLY A 113 -6.17 6.38 11.28
C GLY A 113 -7.54 7.04 11.17
N SER A 114 -7.99 7.35 9.94
CA SER A 114 -9.31 7.94 9.67
C SER A 114 -10.49 7.03 10.03
N MET A 115 -10.28 5.72 10.16
CA MET A 115 -11.31 4.77 10.58
C MET A 115 -11.47 4.64 12.10
N ARG A 116 -10.55 5.20 12.89
CA ARG A 116 -10.63 5.22 14.36
C ARG A 116 -11.50 6.37 14.89
N SER A 117 -11.81 7.35 14.04
CA SER A 117 -12.59 8.56 14.34
C SER A 117 -14.05 8.45 13.98
#